data_AF-A0A420W2A5-F1
#
_entry.id   AF-A0A420W2A5-F1
#
_cell.length_a   1.000
_cell.length_b   1.000
_cell.length_c   1.000
_cell.angle_alpha   90.00
_cell.angle_beta   90.00
_cell.angle_gamma   90.00
#
_symmetry.space_group_name_H-M   'P 1'
#
loop_
_entity.id
_entity.type
_entity.pdbx_description
1 polymer ?
#
loop_
_entity_poly.entity_id
_entity_poly.type
_entity_poly.pdbx_seq_one_letter_code
_entity_poly.pdbx_strand_id
1 'polypeptide(L)'
;MKDLKKIALVCYIAICTLLIASCSKDDEVTPEPQLTPSEVLASTAWETTNAKNNKGENVVLTDANVSNFVGFAYFKSNGTFTMFNLDDSPKMHGDWSVSADGKTRTIVAKNAAGETLFTRVVDITVLTKQEFTYRIYPNNDNKAVYFDIVHTPTPHKEPK
;
A
#
# COMPACT_ATOMS: atom_id res chain seq x y z
N MET A 1 45.92 -74.47 0.07
CA MET A 1 44.55 -74.08 0.42
C MET A 1 44.57 -73.39 1.77
N LYS A 2 44.21 -72.10 1.77
CA LYS A 2 43.83 -71.26 2.92
C LYS A 2 44.96 -70.93 3.91
N ASP A 3 45.84 -69.97 3.59
CA ASP A 3 45.65 -68.50 3.58
C ASP A 3 45.56 -67.91 5.01
N LEU A 4 46.22 -66.81 5.38
CA LEU A 4 47.52 -66.19 5.14
C LEU A 4 47.45 -64.84 5.90
N LYS A 5 48.52 -64.54 6.64
CA LYS A 5 48.99 -63.20 7.08
C LYS A 5 48.28 -62.45 8.21
N LYS A 6 49.00 -62.45 9.35
CA LYS A 6 49.19 -61.33 10.28
C LYS A 6 49.72 -60.09 9.52
N ILE A 7 49.20 -58.90 9.78
CA ILE A 7 49.94 -57.63 9.70
C ILE A 7 49.39 -56.67 10.77
N ALA A 8 50.24 -56.33 11.74
CA ALA A 8 50.11 -55.16 12.58
C ALA A 8 50.80 -53.98 11.88
N LEU A 9 50.21 -52.79 11.89
CA LEU A 9 50.94 -51.55 11.64
C LEU A 9 50.23 -50.39 12.35
N VAL A 10 50.94 -49.83 13.32
CA VAL A 10 50.69 -48.54 13.96
C VAL A 10 51.29 -47.46 13.06
N CYS A 11 50.52 -46.43 12.72
CA CYS A 11 51.06 -45.17 12.19
C CYS A 11 50.38 -43.99 12.90
N TYR A 12 51.19 -43.31 13.72
CA TYR A 12 50.92 -42.03 14.36
C TYR A 12 51.21 -40.94 13.33
N ILE A 13 50.23 -40.10 12.98
CA ILE A 13 50.46 -38.88 12.20
C ILE A 13 49.66 -37.74 12.85
N ALA A 14 50.38 -36.85 13.52
CA ALA A 14 49.92 -35.53 13.93
C ALA A 14 50.08 -34.57 12.75
N ILE A 15 49.02 -33.82 12.38
CA ILE A 15 49.12 -32.68 11.46
C ILE A 15 48.31 -31.50 12.01
N CYS A 16 48.99 -30.36 11.97
CA CYS A 16 48.67 -29.06 12.51
C CYS A 16 47.41 -28.37 11.95
N THR A 17 46.81 -27.59 12.85
CA THR A 17 46.04 -26.35 12.68
C THR A 17 45.91 -25.73 11.28
N LEU A 18 44.66 -25.50 10.86
CA LEU A 18 44.27 -24.34 10.04
C LEU A 18 43.11 -23.62 10.75
N LEU A 19 43.42 -22.44 11.30
CA LEU A 19 42.44 -21.45 11.72
C LEU A 19 41.83 -20.84 10.45
N ILE A 20 40.62 -21.26 10.08
CA ILE A 20 39.78 -20.48 9.19
C ILE A 20 39.12 -19.38 10.01
N ALA A 21 39.73 -18.19 9.97
CA ALA A 21 39.04 -16.95 10.26
C ALA A 21 37.95 -16.76 9.20
N SER A 22 36.76 -17.30 9.47
CA SER A 22 35.55 -17.01 8.71
C SER A 22 35.03 -15.64 9.17
N CYS A 23 35.54 -14.58 8.55
CA CYS A 23 34.91 -13.28 8.60
C CYS A 23 33.65 -13.32 7.71
N SER A 24 32.55 -13.88 8.21
CA SER A 24 31.24 -13.56 7.66
C SER A 24 30.96 -12.11 7.97
N LYS A 25 31.06 -11.26 6.94
CA LYS A 25 30.39 -9.96 6.97
C LYS A 25 28.90 -10.31 6.92
N ASP A 26 28.29 -10.40 8.08
CA ASP A 26 26.83 -10.40 8.18
C ASP A 26 26.40 -9.00 7.75
N ASP A 27 25.95 -8.89 6.50
CA ASP A 27 25.15 -7.76 6.07
C ASP A 27 23.90 -7.78 6.95
N GLU A 28 23.88 -6.97 8.01
CA GLU A 28 22.66 -6.68 8.77
C GLU A 28 21.65 -6.08 7.79
N VAL A 29 20.78 -6.93 7.25
CA VAL A 29 19.58 -6.52 6.53
C VAL A 29 18.71 -5.79 7.54
N THR A 30 18.90 -4.48 7.65
CA THR A 30 18.04 -3.62 8.45
C THR A 30 16.65 -3.72 7.83
N PRO A 31 15.64 -4.27 8.52
CA PRO A 31 14.30 -4.36 7.97
C PRO A 31 13.80 -2.94 7.70
N GLU A 32 13.40 -2.66 6.45
CA GLU A 32 12.72 -1.40 6.15
C GLU A 32 11.48 -1.31 7.07
N PRO A 33 11.24 -0.18 7.76
CA PRO A 33 10.09 -0.03 8.64
C PRO A 33 8.80 -0.38 7.88
N GLN A 34 8.06 -1.36 8.38
CA GLN A 34 6.76 -1.69 7.81
C GLN A 34 5.76 -0.60 8.18
N LEU A 35 5.34 0.16 7.18
CA LEU A 35 4.29 1.15 7.33
C LEU A 35 2.95 0.46 7.60
N THR A 36 2.19 1.01 8.54
CA THR A 36 0.76 0.70 8.69
C THR A 36 0.00 1.11 7.43
N PRO A 37 -1.20 0.56 7.17
CA PRO A 37 -2.03 0.98 6.05
C PRO A 37 -2.29 2.50 6.00
N SER A 38 -2.52 3.13 7.16
CA SER A 38 -2.67 4.59 7.24
C SER A 38 -1.37 5.31 6.87
N GLU A 39 -0.22 4.86 7.34
CA GLU A 39 1.06 5.48 6.96
C GLU A 39 1.36 5.33 5.47
N VAL A 40 0.99 4.21 4.84
CA VAL A 40 1.08 4.04 3.38
C VAL A 40 0.22 5.08 2.68
N LEU A 41 -1.05 5.21 3.07
CA LEU A 41 -1.96 6.16 2.42
C LEU A 41 -1.55 7.62 2.63
N ALA A 42 -0.96 7.95 3.78
CA ALA A 42 -0.46 9.29 4.10
C ALA A 42 0.95 9.60 3.56
N SER A 43 1.62 8.63 2.94
CA SER A 43 3.02 8.78 2.53
C SER A 43 3.25 9.69 1.32
N THR A 44 2.18 10.03 0.58
CA THR A 44 2.26 10.80 -0.66
C THR A 44 0.93 11.47 -0.99
N ALA A 45 0.97 12.42 -1.92
CA ALA A 45 -0.23 12.94 -2.57
C ALA A 45 -0.71 11.94 -3.64
N TRP A 46 -2.02 11.85 -3.82
CA TRP A 46 -2.64 10.90 -4.74
C TRP A 46 -3.41 11.64 -5.83
N GLU A 47 -3.28 11.15 -7.07
CA GLU A 47 -4.07 11.60 -8.22
C GLU A 47 -4.92 10.45 -8.72
N THR A 48 -6.20 10.69 -8.98
CA THR A 48 -7.04 9.70 -9.69
C THR A 48 -6.57 9.60 -11.14
N THR A 49 -5.95 8.48 -11.51
CA THR A 49 -5.39 8.29 -12.85
C THR A 49 -6.18 7.31 -13.72
N ASN A 50 -7.05 6.49 -13.12
CA ASN A 50 -7.91 5.60 -13.88
C ASN A 50 -9.17 5.22 -13.08
N ALA A 51 -10.18 4.70 -13.78
CA ALA A 51 -11.31 4.00 -13.20
C ALA A 51 -11.58 2.74 -14.00
N LYS A 52 -11.98 1.65 -13.33
CA LYS A 52 -12.33 0.38 -13.98
C LYS A 52 -13.71 -0.08 -13.57
N ASN A 53 -14.48 -0.63 -14.49
CA ASN A 53 -15.77 -1.24 -14.17
C ASN A 53 -15.61 -2.67 -13.61
N ASN A 54 -16.73 -3.31 -13.29
CA ASN A 54 -16.76 -4.69 -12.78
C ASN A 54 -16.24 -5.77 -13.74
N LYS A 55 -15.99 -5.45 -15.01
CA LYS A 55 -15.34 -6.33 -16.00
C LYS A 55 -13.85 -6.06 -16.14
N GLY A 56 -13.31 -5.09 -15.39
CA GLY A 56 -11.91 -4.65 -15.48
C GLY A 56 -11.64 -3.72 -16.65
N GLU A 57 -12.66 -3.26 -17.37
CA GLU A 57 -12.52 -2.34 -18.51
C GLU A 57 -12.34 -0.91 -17.99
N ASN A 58 -11.51 -0.11 -18.68
CA ASN A 58 -11.32 1.29 -18.34
C ASN A 58 -12.61 2.10 -18.55
N VAL A 59 -12.86 3.03 -17.63
CA VAL A 59 -13.97 3.97 -17.66
C VAL A 59 -13.38 5.37 -17.75
N VAL A 60 -13.88 6.17 -18.69
CA VAL A 60 -13.43 7.56 -18.84
C VAL A 60 -13.71 8.33 -17.55
N LEU A 61 -12.76 9.14 -17.09
CA LEU A 61 -12.87 9.85 -15.81
C LEU A 61 -14.00 10.91 -15.80
N THR A 62 -14.54 11.27 -16.96
CA THR A 62 -15.72 12.14 -17.11
C THR A 62 -17.05 11.41 -17.02
N ASP A 63 -17.06 10.08 -16.93
CA ASP A 63 -18.29 9.29 -16.79
C ASP A 63 -19.00 9.64 -15.47
N ALA A 64 -20.32 9.80 -15.54
CA ALA A 64 -21.14 10.23 -14.41
C ALA A 64 -21.07 9.30 -13.19
N ASN A 65 -20.72 8.03 -13.38
CA ASN A 65 -20.55 7.08 -12.29
C ASN A 65 -19.26 7.28 -11.49
N VAL A 66 -18.24 7.90 -12.08
CA VAL A 66 -16.89 8.00 -11.49
C VAL A 66 -16.39 9.44 -11.32
N SER A 67 -16.91 10.41 -12.07
CA SER A 67 -16.39 11.79 -12.11
C SER A 67 -16.35 12.47 -10.75
N ASN A 68 -17.33 12.20 -9.88
CA ASN A 68 -17.36 12.72 -8.52
C ASN A 68 -16.21 12.22 -7.62
N PHE A 69 -15.46 11.21 -8.03
CA PHE A 69 -14.34 10.64 -7.30
C PHE A 69 -12.98 11.09 -7.82
N VAL A 70 -12.95 11.77 -8.96
CA VAL A 70 -11.73 12.22 -9.65
C VAL A 70 -11.15 13.46 -9.01
N GLY A 71 -9.85 13.45 -8.74
CA GLY A 71 -9.14 14.63 -8.25
C GLY A 71 -7.80 14.31 -7.60
N PHE A 72 -7.28 15.29 -6.88
CA PHE A 72 -6.13 15.15 -5.99
C PHE A 72 -6.59 14.89 -4.56
N ALA A 73 -5.89 14.01 -3.84
CA ALA A 73 -6.15 13.71 -2.44
C ALA A 73 -4.87 13.78 -1.60
N TYR A 74 -4.97 14.44 -0.46
CA TYR A 74 -3.88 14.69 0.47
C TYR A 74 -4.28 14.14 1.84
N PHE A 75 -3.76 12.96 2.19
CA PHE A 75 -4.01 12.33 3.49
C PHE A 75 -2.88 12.67 4.45
N LYS A 76 -3.21 13.30 5.57
CA LYS A 76 -2.22 13.75 6.57
C LYS A 76 -2.14 12.74 7.71
N SER A 77 -0.94 12.54 8.25
CA SER A 77 -0.67 11.61 9.35
C SER A 77 -1.43 11.93 10.65
N ASN A 78 -1.91 13.17 10.81
CA ASN A 78 -2.77 13.58 11.91
C ASN A 78 -4.24 13.17 11.75
N GLY A 79 -4.59 12.40 10.71
CA GLY A 79 -5.95 11.91 10.47
C GLY A 79 -6.86 12.88 9.72
N THR A 80 -6.33 14.00 9.21
CA THR A 80 -7.09 14.95 8.36
C THR A 80 -6.78 14.76 6.88
N PHE A 81 -7.71 15.14 6.01
CA PHE A 81 -7.50 15.11 4.56
C PHE A 81 -8.05 16.37 3.88
N THR A 82 -7.50 16.65 2.71
CA THR A 82 -8.03 17.63 1.75
C THR A 82 -8.12 16.97 0.37
N MET A 83 -9.13 17.35 -0.41
CA MET A 83 -9.29 16.96 -1.80
C MET A 83 -9.57 18.18 -2.68
N PHE A 84 -9.04 18.12 -3.88
CA PHE A 84 -9.23 19.11 -4.93
C PHE A 84 -9.65 18.41 -6.21
N ASN A 85 -10.36 19.12 -7.08
CA ASN A 85 -10.53 18.67 -8.45
C ASN A 85 -9.20 18.78 -9.21
N LEU A 86 -9.10 18.21 -10.41
CA LEU A 86 -7.87 18.27 -11.21
C LEU A 86 -7.50 19.68 -11.71
N ASP A 87 -8.43 20.63 -11.59
CA ASP A 87 -8.22 22.05 -11.90
C ASP A 87 -7.90 22.89 -10.64
N ASP A 88 -7.53 22.24 -9.54
CA ASP A 88 -7.24 22.85 -8.23
C ASP A 88 -8.42 23.54 -7.55
N SER A 89 -9.65 23.42 -8.07
CA SER A 89 -10.81 23.91 -7.33
C SER A 89 -11.06 23.06 -6.07
N PRO A 90 -11.38 23.69 -4.91
CA PRO A 90 -11.64 22.96 -3.67
C PRO A 90 -12.78 21.96 -3.83
N LYS A 91 -12.57 20.74 -3.32
CA LYS A 91 -13.58 19.67 -3.40
C LYS A 91 -14.17 19.32 -2.04
N MET A 92 -13.33 18.95 -1.08
CA MET A 92 -13.76 18.62 0.28
C MET A 92 -12.57 18.48 1.24
N HIS A 93 -12.86 18.50 2.53
CA HIS A 93 -11.90 18.26 3.59
C HIS A 93 -12.58 17.56 4.77
N GLY A 94 -11.80 17.03 5.70
CA GLY A 94 -12.32 16.42 6.92
C GLY A 94 -11.36 15.44 7.54
N ASP A 95 -11.90 14.39 8.17
CA ASP A 95 -11.13 13.34 8.82
C ASP A 95 -11.14 12.06 8.00
N TRP A 96 -10.12 11.24 8.17
CA TRP A 96 -10.03 9.93 7.52
C TRP A 96 -9.34 8.89 8.41
N SER A 97 -9.58 7.63 8.09
CA SER A 97 -8.86 6.49 8.65
C SER A 97 -8.81 5.33 7.66
N VAL A 98 -7.89 4.40 7.88
CA VAL A 98 -7.85 3.09 7.22
C VAL A 98 -7.93 2.02 8.31
N SER A 99 -8.68 0.95 8.08
CA SER A 99 -8.75 -0.16 9.04
C SER A 99 -7.37 -0.80 9.24
N ALA A 100 -7.13 -1.37 10.41
CA ALA A 100 -5.82 -1.97 10.74
C ALA A 100 -5.40 -3.08 9.76
N ASP A 101 -6.36 -3.77 9.15
CA ASP A 101 -6.13 -4.79 8.12
C ASP A 101 -5.98 -4.23 6.70
N GLY A 102 -6.08 -2.91 6.53
CA GLY A 102 -5.94 -2.23 5.25
C GLY A 102 -7.09 -2.43 4.26
N LYS A 103 -8.23 -3.00 4.68
CA LYS A 103 -9.33 -3.37 3.77
C LYS A 103 -10.39 -2.29 3.59
N THR A 104 -10.47 -1.32 4.48
CA THR A 104 -11.48 -0.25 4.38
C THR A 104 -10.86 1.12 4.66
N ARG A 105 -11.35 2.12 3.94
CA ARG A 105 -11.04 3.53 4.21
C ARG A 105 -12.32 4.26 4.58
N THR A 106 -12.25 5.02 5.66
CA THR A 106 -13.34 5.90 6.10
C THR A 106 -12.95 7.34 5.82
N ILE A 107 -13.88 8.12 5.28
CA ILE A 107 -13.83 9.57 5.23
C ILE A 107 -15.04 10.14 5.97
N VAL A 108 -14.80 11.15 6.79
CA VAL A 108 -15.82 12.01 7.39
C VAL A 108 -15.61 13.41 6.83
N ALA A 109 -16.38 13.77 5.81
CA ALA A 109 -16.30 15.08 5.19
C ALA A 109 -16.97 16.12 6.09
N LYS A 110 -16.34 17.28 6.23
CA LYS A 110 -16.78 18.36 7.12
C LYS A 110 -16.95 19.67 6.37
N ASN A 111 -17.77 20.56 6.91
CA ASN A 111 -17.83 21.95 6.47
C ASN A 111 -16.78 22.81 7.20
N ALA A 112 -16.71 24.10 6.87
CA ALA A 112 -15.78 25.04 7.50
C ALA A 112 -15.98 25.21 9.02
N ALA A 113 -17.19 24.95 9.53
CA ALA A 113 -17.48 24.97 10.97
C ALA A 113 -17.09 23.65 11.68
N GLY A 114 -16.61 22.65 10.94
CA GLY A 114 -16.22 21.33 11.46
C GLY A 114 -17.39 20.35 11.60
N GLU A 115 -18.59 20.73 11.16
CA GLU A 115 -19.77 19.86 11.19
C GLU A 115 -19.67 18.79 10.11
N THR A 116 -20.11 17.56 10.43
CA THR A 116 -20.08 16.45 9.48
C THR A 116 -21.13 16.65 8.39
N LEU A 117 -20.67 16.66 7.14
CA LEU A 117 -21.52 16.67 5.94
C LEU A 117 -21.95 15.25 5.56
N PHE A 118 -21.00 14.31 5.56
CA PHE A 118 -21.27 12.89 5.34
C PHE A 118 -20.11 12.02 5.82
N THR A 119 -20.41 10.73 6.01
CA THR A 119 -19.40 9.68 6.21
C THR A 119 -19.47 8.69 5.06
N ARG A 120 -18.32 8.26 4.56
CA ARG A 120 -18.21 7.22 3.53
C ARG A 120 -17.17 6.21 3.93
N VAL A 121 -17.57 4.94 3.90
CA VAL A 121 -16.67 3.78 4.02
C VAL A 121 -16.59 3.12 2.66
N VAL A 122 -15.37 2.86 2.18
CA VAL A 122 -15.12 2.15 0.92
C VAL A 122 -14.22 0.96 1.14
N ASP A 123 -14.43 -0.09 0.34
CA ASP A 123 -13.54 -1.24 0.28
C ASP A 123 -12.26 -0.83 -0.47
N ILE A 124 -11.11 -1.12 0.10
CA ILE A 124 -9.80 -0.97 -0.53
C ILE A 124 -9.49 -2.28 -1.26
N THR A 125 -9.19 -2.19 -2.54
CA THR A 125 -8.80 -3.36 -3.37
C THR A 125 -7.29 -3.42 -3.58
N VAL A 126 -6.60 -2.27 -3.55
CA VAL A 126 -5.15 -2.16 -3.59
C VAL A 126 -4.69 -1.04 -2.67
N LEU A 127 -3.68 -1.29 -1.84
CA LEU A 127 -3.00 -0.27 -1.06
C LEU A 127 -1.51 -0.60 -0.97
N THR A 128 -0.72 0.14 -1.72
CA THR A 128 0.74 0.06 -1.77
C THR A 128 1.32 1.48 -1.84
N LYS A 129 2.65 1.62 -1.83
CA LYS A 129 3.30 2.92 -2.06
C LYS A 129 3.12 3.42 -3.51
N GLN A 130 2.69 2.57 -4.45
CA GLN A 130 2.57 2.89 -5.88
C GLN A 130 1.12 3.00 -6.36
N GLU A 131 0.18 2.41 -5.65
CA GLU A 131 -1.22 2.37 -6.06
C GLU A 131 -2.14 2.36 -4.84
N PHE A 132 -3.16 3.20 -4.90
CA PHE A 132 -4.30 3.18 -4.00
C PHE A 132 -5.58 3.04 -4.81
N THR A 133 -6.24 1.90 -4.68
CA THR A 133 -7.48 1.59 -5.39
C THR A 133 -8.57 1.23 -4.39
N TYR A 134 -9.73 1.84 -4.56
CA TYR A 134 -10.92 1.53 -3.78
C TYR A 134 -12.15 1.36 -4.65
N ARG A 135 -13.12 0.62 -4.13
CA ARG A 135 -14.35 0.28 -4.82
C ARG A 135 -15.51 1.17 -4.41
N ILE A 136 -16.28 1.60 -5.40
CA ILE A 136 -17.56 2.27 -5.21
C ILE A 136 -18.69 1.44 -5.81
N TYR A 137 -19.88 1.64 -5.26
CA TYR A 137 -21.11 1.04 -5.76
C TYR A 137 -22.10 2.16 -6.06
N PRO A 138 -22.56 2.34 -7.30
CA PRO A 138 -23.60 3.32 -7.62
C PRO A 138 -24.89 3.05 -6.86
N ASN A 139 -25.19 1.78 -6.61
CA ASN A 139 -26.26 1.31 -5.76
C ASN A 139 -25.69 0.37 -4.69
N ASN A 140 -25.85 0.73 -3.42
CA ASN A 140 -25.33 -0.08 -2.31
C ASN A 140 -26.00 -1.45 -2.16
N ASP A 141 -27.23 -1.63 -2.66
CA ASP A 141 -27.95 -2.90 -2.62
C ASP A 141 -27.54 -3.83 -3.77
N ASN A 142 -26.90 -3.29 -4.81
CA ASN A 142 -26.44 -4.05 -5.97
C ASN A 142 -24.91 -4.03 -6.08
N LYS A 143 -24.26 -4.98 -5.40
CA LYS A 143 -22.80 -5.14 -5.44
C LYS A 143 -22.27 -5.75 -6.74
N ALA A 144 -23.14 -6.21 -7.65
CA ALA A 144 -22.72 -6.74 -8.94
C ALA A 144 -22.24 -5.62 -9.88
N VAL A 145 -22.66 -4.37 -9.67
CA VAL A 145 -22.18 -3.19 -10.41
C VAL A 145 -21.28 -2.38 -9.50
N TYR A 146 -20.02 -2.23 -9.89
CA TYR A 146 -19.05 -1.45 -9.16
C TYR A 146 -18.05 -0.78 -10.09
N PHE A 147 -17.38 0.23 -9.53
CA PHE A 147 -16.22 0.84 -10.16
C PHE A 147 -15.06 0.88 -9.18
N ASP A 148 -13.88 0.52 -9.65
CA ASP A 148 -12.63 0.64 -8.92
C ASP A 148 -11.97 1.96 -9.33
N ILE A 149 -11.75 2.85 -8.37
CA ILE A 149 -11.14 4.18 -8.58
C ILE A 149 -9.65 4.09 -8.24
N VAL A 150 -8.80 4.20 -9.25
CA VAL A 150 -7.36 3.97 -9.16
C VAL A 150 -6.63 5.29 -8.96
N HIS A 151 -5.76 5.32 -7.97
CA HIS A 151 -4.89 6.46 -7.69
C HIS A 151 -3.44 6.04 -7.75
N THR A 152 -2.60 6.93 -8.25
CA THR A 152 -1.14 6.80 -8.22
C THR A 152 -0.52 7.98 -7.48
N PRO A 153 0.68 7.82 -6.90
CA PRO A 153 1.42 8.92 -6.30
C PRO A 153 1.63 10.05 -7.30
N THR A 154 1.54 11.29 -6.84
CA THR A 154 1.78 12.48 -7.65
C THR A 154 2.70 13.46 -6.92
N PRO A 155 3.60 14.18 -7.64
CA PRO A 155 4.37 15.27 -7.05
C PRO A 155 3.55 16.56 -6.90
N HIS A 156 2.26 16.56 -7.25
CA HIS A 156 1.38 17.70 -7.13
C HIS A 156 1.36 18.23 -5.69
N LYS A 157 1.51 19.54 -5.52
CA LYS A 157 1.51 20.18 -4.21
C LYS A 157 0.09 20.54 -3.80
N GLU A 158 -0.24 20.32 -2.53
CA GLU A 158 -1.54 20.75 -1.98
C GLU A 158 -1.74 22.26 -2.25
N PRO A 159 -2.81 22.65 -2.97
CA PRO A 159 -3.16 24.05 -3.14
C PRO A 159 -3.39 24.74 -1.79
N LYS A 160 -3.12 26.06 -1.75
CA LYS A 160 -3.20 26.88 -0.53
C LYS A 160 -4.44 27.76 -0.51
#